data_AF-A0A453LVD2-F1
#
_entry.id   AF-A0A453LVD2-F1
#
_cell.length_a   1.000
_cell.length_b   1.000
_cell.length_c   1.000
_cell.angle_alpha   90.00
_cell.angle_beta   90.00
_cell.angle_gamma   90.00
#
_symmetry.space_group_name_H-M   'P 1'
#
loop_
_entity.id
_entity.type
_entity.pdbx_description
1 polymer ?
#
loop_
_entity_poly.entity_id
_entity_poly.type
_entity_poly.pdbx_seq_one_letter_code
_entity_poly.pdbx_strand_id
1 'polypeptide(L)'
;MEEWVLRPPDSNNSTALDDILPCADAAATSEALRRSKEVNHQLVATLNDVLANVSNANAFPPGSGPPLNYNQSGPPVPLLCSPYRADLSDRPCAAGEVPAAFAPQAWRGHVCQVAGAPGPETCATPGRLTPSMYAQALAVANASAGLVGYGPVLADCGAAEPAHKEDARRTARSRRSARRRDPWLFCKKKTCVHAYSS
;
A
#
# COMPACT_ATOMS: atom_id res chain seq x y z
N MET A 1 18.50 41.38 10.93
CA MET A 1 17.49 40.77 11.81
C MET A 1 17.30 39.35 11.31
N GLU A 2 18.38 38.56 11.32
CA GLU A 2 18.82 37.71 12.46
C GLU A 2 17.62 36.86 12.90
N GLU A 3 17.54 35.54 12.80
CA GLU A 3 18.50 34.48 13.12
C GLU A 3 17.62 33.22 12.91
N TRP A 4 17.88 32.22 12.08
CA TRP A 4 18.72 31.05 12.31
C TRP A 4 18.60 30.15 11.05
N VAL A 5 19.39 30.40 10.02
CA VAL A 5 19.65 29.39 8.97
C VAL A 5 21.13 29.41 8.66
N LEU A 6 21.93 28.80 9.54
CA LEU A 6 23.27 28.35 9.20
C LEU A 6 23.44 26.92 9.72
N ARG A 7 23.19 25.98 8.81
CA ARG A 7 23.48 24.56 8.98
C ARG A 7 24.99 24.35 8.77
N PRO A 8 25.75 23.83 9.76
CA PRO A 8 27.15 23.51 9.55
C PRO A 8 27.27 22.32 8.56
N PRO A 9 28.22 22.35 7.61
CA PRO A 9 28.43 21.27 6.63
C PRO A 9 28.99 19.95 7.23
N ASP A 10 29.14 19.89 8.55
CA ASP A 10 29.88 18.84 9.27
C ASP A 10 29.07 18.18 10.41
N SER A 11 27.77 18.48 10.55
CA SER A 11 26.91 17.85 11.56
C SER A 11 26.42 16.46 11.11
N ASN A 12 27.28 15.46 11.25
CA ASN A 12 26.90 14.06 11.32
C ASN A 12 26.32 13.72 12.71
N ASN A 13 25.32 14.50 13.13
CA ASN A 13 24.69 14.49 14.46
C ASN A 13 23.20 14.27 14.29
N SER A 14 22.68 13.24 14.96
CA SER A 14 21.24 12.96 15.07
C SER A 14 20.49 14.23 15.44
N THR A 15 19.43 14.52 14.71
CA THR A 15 18.56 15.66 15.01
C THR A 15 17.63 15.26 16.17
N ALA A 16 17.15 16.24 16.94
CA ALA A 16 16.09 16.01 17.94
C ALA A 16 14.83 15.37 17.33
N LEU A 17 14.69 15.40 16.01
CA LEU A 17 13.63 14.73 15.26
C LEU A 17 13.90 13.21 15.09
N ASP A 18 15.16 12.80 15.00
CA ASP A 18 15.57 11.39 14.98
C ASP A 18 15.36 10.71 16.36
N ASP A 19 15.40 11.49 17.45
CA ASP A 19 15.12 11.02 18.82
C ASP A 19 13.60 10.90 19.12
N ILE A 20 12.74 11.61 18.37
CA ILE A 20 11.26 11.61 18.56
C ILE A 20 10.58 10.52 17.74
N LEU A 21 11.21 10.03 16.66
CA LEU A 21 10.70 8.95 15.83
C LEU A 21 11.48 7.67 16.11
N PRO A 22 11.23 6.98 17.26
CA PRO A 22 11.82 5.68 17.46
C PRO A 22 11.37 4.78 16.31
N CYS A 23 12.34 4.21 15.59
CA CYS A 23 12.06 3.11 14.68
C CYS A 23 11.25 2.09 15.48
N ALA A 24 10.02 1.81 15.02
CA ALA A 24 9.19 0.82 15.67
C ALA A 24 9.96 -0.51 15.74
N ASP A 25 9.79 -1.24 16.85
CA ASP A 25 10.45 -2.53 17.05
C ASP A 25 10.30 -3.42 15.80
N ALA A 26 11.37 -4.13 15.41
CA ALA A 26 11.42 -4.90 14.17
C ALA A 26 10.27 -5.93 14.08
N ALA A 27 9.85 -6.52 15.21
CA ALA A 27 8.73 -7.44 15.25
C ALA A 27 7.40 -6.72 14.99
N ALA A 28 7.20 -5.52 15.56
CA ALA A 28 6.02 -4.71 15.30
C ALA A 28 5.95 -4.29 13.82
N THR A 29 7.08 -3.90 13.25
CA THR A 29 7.15 -3.44 11.87
C THR A 29 6.97 -4.57 10.85
N SER A 30 7.55 -5.74 11.11
CA SER A 30 7.32 -6.93 10.28
C SER A 30 5.88 -7.43 10.35
N GLU A 31 5.24 -7.40 11.52
CA GLU A 31 3.82 -7.73 11.64
C GLU A 31 2.95 -6.70 10.92
N ALA A 32 3.25 -5.40 11.02
CA ALA A 32 2.54 -4.35 10.28
C ALA A 32 2.64 -4.56 8.76
N LEU A 33 3.84 -4.87 8.24
CA LEU A 33 4.04 -5.20 6.84
C LEU A 33 3.23 -6.44 6.43
N ARG A 34 3.27 -7.50 7.23
CA ARG A 34 2.52 -8.73 6.98
C ARG A 34 1.00 -8.47 6.92
N ARG A 35 0.48 -7.67 7.85
CA ARG A 35 -0.93 -7.25 7.87
C ARG A 35 -1.29 -6.37 6.68
N SER A 36 -0.40 -5.48 6.26
CA SER A 36 -0.60 -4.67 5.05
C SER A 36 -0.72 -5.56 3.80
N LYS A 37 0.14 -6.57 3.66
CA LYS A 37 0.06 -7.55 2.55
C LYS A 37 -1.27 -8.32 2.57
N GLU A 38 -1.69 -8.79 3.74
CA GLU A 38 -2.96 -9.52 3.92
C GLU A 38 -4.16 -8.65 3.53
N VAL A 39 -4.25 -7.43 4.06
CA VAL A 39 -5.34 -6.50 3.75
C VAL A 39 -5.37 -6.20 2.25
N ASN A 40 -4.20 -5.96 1.64
CA ASN A 40 -4.11 -5.73 0.20
C ASN A 40 -4.60 -6.94 -0.61
N HIS A 41 -4.19 -8.16 -0.24
CA HIS A 41 -4.63 -9.38 -0.92
C HIS A 41 -6.15 -9.56 -0.82
N GLN A 42 -6.73 -9.42 0.36
CA GLN A 42 -8.18 -9.56 0.59
C GLN A 42 -8.99 -8.50 -0.16
N LEU A 43 -8.50 -7.26 -0.14
CA LEU A 43 -9.14 -6.13 -0.80
C LEU A 43 -9.20 -6.34 -2.33
N VAL A 44 -8.09 -6.74 -2.93
CA VAL A 44 -8.02 -7.02 -4.37
C VAL A 44 -8.85 -8.26 -4.73
N ALA A 45 -8.80 -9.33 -3.92
CA ALA A 45 -9.59 -10.53 -4.14
C ALA A 45 -11.10 -10.22 -4.14
N THR A 46 -11.57 -9.46 -3.15
CA THR A 46 -12.98 -9.08 -3.04
C THR A 46 -13.43 -8.24 -4.24
N LEU A 47 -12.62 -7.27 -4.68
CA LEU A 47 -12.95 -6.49 -5.87
C LEU A 47 -13.00 -7.39 -7.11
N ASN A 48 -12.05 -8.29 -7.28
CA ASN A 48 -12.00 -9.19 -8.42
C ASN A 48 -13.18 -10.15 -8.45
N ASP A 49 -13.64 -10.64 -7.31
CA ASP A 49 -14.85 -11.46 -7.22
C ASP A 49 -16.09 -10.67 -7.67
N VAL A 50 -16.21 -9.40 -7.27
CA VAL A 50 -17.30 -8.52 -7.74
C VAL A 50 -17.17 -8.28 -9.24
N LEU A 51 -15.98 -7.95 -9.75
CA LEU A 51 -15.78 -7.71 -11.18
C LEU A 51 -16.07 -8.97 -12.00
N ALA A 52 -15.64 -10.14 -11.55
CA ALA A 52 -15.84 -11.41 -12.26
C ALA A 52 -17.30 -11.88 -12.22
N ASN A 53 -17.91 -11.89 -11.05
CA ASN A 53 -19.22 -12.50 -10.82
C ASN A 53 -20.40 -11.53 -10.94
N VAL A 54 -20.13 -10.23 -10.93
CA VAL A 54 -21.13 -9.18 -11.17
C VAL A 54 -20.85 -8.58 -12.54
N SER A 55 -19.89 -7.65 -12.66
CA SER A 55 -19.68 -6.86 -13.88
C SER A 55 -19.45 -7.68 -15.15
N ASN A 56 -18.68 -8.76 -15.06
CA ASN A 56 -18.29 -9.60 -16.20
C ASN A 56 -19.16 -10.85 -16.35
N ALA A 57 -19.95 -11.22 -15.34
CA ALA A 57 -20.82 -12.39 -15.41
C ALA A 57 -22.01 -12.09 -16.31
N ASN A 58 -22.05 -12.67 -17.51
CA ASN A 58 -23.18 -12.52 -18.44
C ASN A 58 -24.43 -13.34 -18.00
N ALA A 59 -24.68 -13.44 -16.70
CA ALA A 59 -25.55 -14.44 -16.10
C ALA A 59 -26.85 -13.87 -15.50
N PHE A 60 -27.04 -12.55 -15.52
CA PHE A 60 -28.23 -11.93 -14.94
C PHE A 60 -29.34 -11.81 -15.99
N PRO A 61 -30.55 -12.34 -15.72
CA PRO A 61 -31.64 -12.29 -16.68
C PRO A 61 -32.12 -10.86 -16.94
N PRO A 62 -32.64 -10.56 -18.15
CA PRO A 62 -33.24 -9.25 -18.43
C PRO A 62 -34.33 -8.93 -17.40
N GLY A 63 -34.15 -7.85 -16.63
CA GLY A 63 -35.11 -7.41 -15.60
C GLY A 63 -34.73 -7.72 -14.15
N SER A 64 -33.54 -8.27 -13.88
CA SER A 64 -32.97 -8.29 -12.52
C SER A 64 -32.80 -6.85 -12.04
N GLY A 65 -33.67 -6.35 -11.17
CA GLY A 65 -33.69 -4.95 -10.73
C GLY A 65 -32.35 -4.43 -10.19
N PRO A 66 -32.23 -3.12 -9.93
CA PRO A 66 -30.97 -2.52 -9.50
C PRO A 66 -30.37 -3.17 -8.25
N PRO A 67 -29.03 -3.33 -8.19
CA PRO A 67 -28.01 -2.88 -9.15
C PRO A 67 -27.67 -3.90 -10.25
N LEU A 68 -28.48 -4.95 -10.45
CA LEU A 68 -28.19 -6.05 -11.38
C LEU A 68 -28.79 -5.84 -12.78
N ASN A 69 -29.39 -4.69 -13.06
CA ASN A 69 -30.07 -4.35 -14.33
C ASN A 69 -29.17 -3.53 -15.28
N TYR A 70 -27.86 -3.78 -15.37
CA TYR A 70 -27.00 -3.03 -16.31
C TYR A 70 -26.82 -3.78 -17.63
N ASN A 71 -26.67 -3.02 -18.71
CA ASN A 71 -26.46 -3.55 -20.06
C ASN A 71 -25.06 -4.17 -20.17
N GLN A 72 -25.00 -5.50 -20.22
CA GLN A 72 -23.75 -6.27 -20.25
C GLN A 72 -23.04 -6.27 -21.61
N SER A 73 -23.45 -5.38 -22.52
CA SER A 73 -22.77 -5.15 -23.78
C SER A 73 -21.44 -4.43 -23.53
N GLY A 74 -20.36 -4.88 -24.17
CA GLY A 74 -19.04 -4.26 -24.05
C GLY A 74 -17.94 -5.21 -23.54
N PRO A 75 -16.67 -4.81 -23.67
CA PRO A 75 -15.53 -5.65 -23.31
C PRO A 75 -15.50 -5.91 -21.80
N PRO A 76 -15.09 -7.12 -21.36
CA PRO A 76 -14.96 -7.45 -19.94
C PRO A 76 -13.97 -6.51 -19.25
N VAL A 77 -14.30 -6.11 -18.03
CA VAL A 77 -13.41 -5.30 -17.19
C VAL A 77 -12.22 -6.17 -16.80
N PRO A 78 -10.97 -5.74 -17.06
CA PRO A 78 -9.80 -6.47 -16.62
C PRO A 78 -9.71 -6.48 -15.09
N LEU A 79 -9.25 -7.60 -14.52
CA LEU A 79 -9.13 -7.74 -13.07
C LEU A 79 -7.94 -6.96 -12.52
N LEU A 80 -8.03 -6.57 -11.25
CA LEU A 80 -6.94 -5.90 -10.55
C LEU A 80 -5.88 -6.92 -10.15
N CYS A 81 -4.62 -6.63 -10.47
CA CYS A 81 -3.50 -7.45 -10.03
C CYS A 81 -3.28 -7.31 -8.53
N SER A 82 -3.25 -8.43 -7.82
CA SER A 82 -2.66 -8.45 -6.47
C SER A 82 -1.18 -8.82 -6.58
N PRO A 83 -0.26 -8.06 -5.98
CA PRO A 83 1.15 -8.43 -5.94
C PRO A 83 1.44 -9.56 -4.96
N TYR A 84 0.47 -9.98 -4.13
CA TYR A 84 0.68 -10.98 -3.07
C TYR A 84 -0.25 -12.17 -3.24
N ARG A 85 0.29 -13.38 -3.15
CA ARG A 85 -0.50 -14.63 -3.06
C ARG A 85 -1.21 -14.73 -1.71
N ALA A 86 -2.08 -15.74 -1.57
CA ALA A 86 -2.77 -16.03 -0.31
C ALA A 86 -1.82 -16.42 0.84
N ASP A 87 -0.63 -16.93 0.53
CA ASP A 87 0.45 -17.18 1.51
C ASP A 87 1.34 -15.96 1.75
N LEU A 88 0.95 -14.79 1.22
CA LEU A 88 1.65 -13.50 1.30
C LEU A 88 3.00 -13.44 0.57
N SER A 89 3.33 -14.47 -0.22
CA SER A 89 4.48 -14.43 -1.11
C SER A 89 4.23 -13.46 -2.28
N ASP A 90 5.30 -12.78 -2.70
CA ASP A 90 5.21 -11.84 -3.83
C ASP A 90 5.01 -12.61 -5.14
N ARG A 91 4.21 -12.04 -6.05
CA ARG A 91 4.02 -12.58 -7.40
C ARG A 91 3.97 -11.47 -8.45
N PRO A 92 4.38 -11.76 -9.70
CA PRO A 92 4.05 -10.90 -10.82
C PRO A 92 2.56 -10.97 -11.15
N CYS A 93 2.04 -9.92 -11.78
CA CYS A 93 0.70 -9.91 -12.33
C CYS A 93 0.57 -10.95 -13.45
N ALA A 94 -0.55 -11.68 -13.48
CA ALA A 94 -0.87 -12.60 -14.55
C ALA A 94 -1.31 -11.83 -15.82
N ALA A 95 -1.27 -12.51 -16.97
CA ALA A 95 -1.75 -11.94 -18.21
C ALA A 95 -3.24 -11.55 -18.09
N GLY A 96 -3.56 -10.30 -18.48
CA GLY A 96 -4.91 -9.75 -18.37
C GLY A 96 -5.26 -9.12 -17.01
N GLU A 97 -4.38 -9.25 -16.00
CA GLU A 97 -4.49 -8.45 -14.78
C GLU A 97 -3.86 -7.06 -14.99
N VAL A 98 -4.41 -6.05 -14.31
CA VAL A 98 -3.94 -4.67 -14.40
C VAL A 98 -3.33 -4.26 -13.06
N PRO A 99 -2.08 -3.74 -13.02
CA PRO A 99 -1.52 -3.18 -11.80
C PRO A 99 -2.33 -1.99 -11.30
N ALA A 100 -2.44 -1.83 -9.99
CA ALA A 100 -3.25 -0.79 -9.37
C ALA A 100 -3.00 0.64 -9.89
N ALA A 101 -1.74 0.97 -10.20
CA ALA A 101 -1.36 2.27 -10.76
C ALA A 101 -1.97 2.57 -12.14
N PHE A 102 -2.31 1.54 -12.92
CA PHE A 102 -2.86 1.66 -14.27
C PHE A 102 -4.36 1.34 -14.35
N ALA A 103 -4.96 0.91 -13.24
CA ALA A 103 -6.39 0.58 -13.17
C ALA A 103 -7.30 1.76 -13.60
N PRO A 104 -7.04 3.03 -13.24
CA PRO A 104 -7.89 4.13 -13.66
C PRO A 104 -8.00 4.29 -15.17
N GLN A 105 -6.86 4.19 -15.87
CA GLN A 105 -6.82 4.32 -17.32
C GLN A 105 -7.41 3.07 -17.98
N ALA A 106 -7.09 1.88 -17.46
CA ALA A 106 -7.59 0.62 -18.02
C ALA A 106 -9.11 0.49 -17.91
N TRP A 107 -9.73 0.91 -16.80
CA TRP A 107 -11.17 0.74 -16.58
C TRP A 107 -12.04 1.82 -17.21
N ARG A 108 -11.48 2.98 -17.58
CA ARG A 108 -12.24 4.10 -18.13
C ARG A 108 -13.06 3.74 -19.38
N GLY A 109 -12.54 2.86 -20.22
CA GLY A 109 -13.21 2.37 -21.43
C GLY A 109 -14.36 1.37 -21.17
N HIS A 110 -14.53 0.93 -19.92
CA HIS A 110 -15.56 -0.03 -19.53
C HIS A 110 -16.72 0.63 -18.77
N VAL A 111 -16.66 1.95 -18.56
CA VAL A 111 -17.70 2.71 -17.88
C VAL A 111 -18.81 3.06 -18.86
N CYS A 112 -20.03 2.71 -18.52
CA CYS A 112 -21.22 3.08 -19.29
C CYS A 112 -21.65 4.53 -18.96
N GLN A 113 -22.36 5.16 -19.90
CA GLN A 113 -23.09 6.38 -19.62
C GLN A 113 -24.44 6.00 -19.01
N VAL A 114 -24.83 6.73 -17.96
CA VAL A 114 -26.14 6.58 -17.31
C VAL A 114 -27.10 7.62 -17.86
N ALA A 115 -28.39 7.26 -17.97
CA ALA A 115 -29.45 8.17 -18.38
C ALA A 115 -30.62 8.09 -17.39
N GLY A 116 -31.31 9.22 -17.16
CA GLY A 116 -32.51 9.29 -16.33
C GLY A 116 -32.40 10.22 -15.12
N ALA A 117 -33.50 10.27 -14.36
CA ALA A 117 -33.64 11.05 -13.13
C ALA A 117 -32.82 10.44 -11.95
N PRO A 118 -32.61 11.18 -10.84
CA PRO A 118 -31.85 10.69 -9.70
C PRO A 118 -32.45 9.39 -9.14
N GLY A 119 -31.64 8.33 -9.09
CA GLY A 119 -32.09 6.99 -8.73
C GLY A 119 -30.98 5.96 -8.94
N PRO A 120 -31.27 4.66 -8.85
CA PRO A 120 -30.30 3.62 -9.14
C PRO A 120 -29.74 3.76 -10.57
N GLU A 121 -28.42 3.93 -10.66
CA GLU A 121 -27.71 4.11 -11.92
C GLU A 121 -27.91 2.91 -12.85
N THR A 122 -28.53 3.13 -14.00
CA THR A 122 -28.72 2.11 -15.04
C THR A 122 -27.93 2.51 -16.28
N CYS A 123 -27.12 1.59 -16.81
CA CYS A 123 -26.32 1.81 -18.02
C CYS A 123 -27.21 2.01 -19.26
N ALA A 124 -27.12 3.18 -19.88
CA ALA A 124 -27.79 3.49 -21.15
C ALA A 124 -26.94 3.09 -22.38
N THR A 125 -25.61 3.14 -22.25
CA THR A 125 -24.67 2.71 -23.30
C THR A 125 -24.01 1.37 -22.93
N PRO A 126 -23.39 0.67 -23.91
CA PRO A 126 -22.50 -0.44 -23.62
C PRO A 126 -21.41 -0.05 -22.61
N GLY A 127 -21.17 -0.92 -21.63
CA GLY A 127 -20.23 -0.74 -20.53
C GLY A 127 -20.61 -1.66 -19.37
N ARG A 128 -19.62 -2.10 -18.58
CA ARG A 128 -19.82 -3.07 -17.49
C ARG A 128 -19.69 -2.46 -16.10
N LEU A 129 -19.34 -1.18 -16.03
CA LEU A 129 -19.28 -0.39 -14.81
C LEU A 129 -20.19 0.82 -14.93
N THR A 130 -21.03 1.06 -13.92
CA THR A 130 -21.65 2.39 -13.74
C THR A 130 -20.61 3.38 -13.19
N PRO A 131 -20.85 4.70 -13.29
CA PRO A 131 -19.99 5.70 -12.67
C PRO A 131 -19.72 5.45 -11.17
N SER A 132 -20.74 5.05 -10.40
CA SER A 132 -20.58 4.69 -8.98
C SER A 132 -19.71 3.45 -8.78
N MET A 133 -19.92 2.38 -9.55
CA MET A 133 -19.09 1.17 -9.48
C MET A 133 -17.64 1.47 -9.82
N TYR A 134 -17.41 2.27 -10.86
CA TYR A 134 -16.08 2.72 -11.25
C TYR A 134 -15.39 3.51 -10.12
N ALA A 135 -16.10 4.45 -9.49
CA ALA A 135 -15.55 5.22 -8.36
C ALA A 135 -15.19 4.32 -7.15
N GLN A 136 -16.03 3.34 -6.84
CA GLN A 136 -15.75 2.38 -5.76
C GLN A 136 -14.56 1.47 -6.09
N ALA A 137 -14.49 0.94 -7.31
CA ALA A 137 -13.37 0.14 -7.77
C ALA A 137 -12.05 0.94 -7.76
N LEU A 138 -12.10 2.21 -8.16
CA LEU A 138 -10.96 3.12 -8.09
C LEU A 138 -10.47 3.36 -6.66
N ALA A 139 -11.38 3.54 -5.70
CA ALA A 139 -11.00 3.72 -4.31
C ALA A 139 -10.21 2.50 -3.80
N VAL A 140 -10.66 1.31 -4.18
CA VAL A 140 -9.97 0.05 -3.88
C VAL A 140 -8.59 -0.02 -4.55
N ALA A 141 -8.50 0.29 -5.85
CA ALA A 141 -7.22 0.29 -6.57
C ALA A 141 -6.23 1.30 -5.97
N ASN A 142 -6.68 2.51 -5.63
CA ASN A 142 -5.83 3.53 -5.01
C ASN A 142 -5.36 3.11 -3.60
N ALA A 143 -6.25 2.51 -2.80
CA ALA A 143 -5.87 1.94 -1.50
C ALA A 143 -4.83 0.83 -1.66
N SER A 144 -5.01 -0.06 -2.65
CA SER A 144 -4.03 -1.10 -2.97
C SER A 144 -2.67 -0.52 -3.37
N ALA A 145 -2.66 0.48 -4.26
CA ALA A 145 -1.45 1.18 -4.67
C ALA A 145 -0.73 1.83 -3.47
N GLY A 146 -1.49 2.45 -2.55
CA GLY A 146 -0.96 2.99 -1.30
C GLY A 146 -0.33 1.92 -0.42
N LEU A 147 -1.05 0.83 -0.13
CA LEU A 147 -0.57 -0.27 0.72
C LEU A 147 0.72 -0.91 0.19
N VAL A 148 0.82 -1.06 -1.14
CA VAL A 148 2.03 -1.55 -1.79
C VAL A 148 3.17 -0.53 -1.70
N GLY A 149 2.88 0.76 -1.90
CA GLY A 149 3.86 1.85 -1.80
C GLY A 149 4.44 2.05 -0.40
N TYR A 150 3.66 1.80 0.66
CA TYR A 150 4.13 1.89 2.05
C TYR A 150 4.90 0.65 2.53
N GLY A 151 4.84 -0.47 1.80
CA GLY A 151 5.53 -1.71 2.16
C GLY A 151 7.05 -1.54 2.36
N PRO A 152 7.79 -0.95 1.41
CA PRO A 152 9.22 -0.68 1.56
C PRO A 152 9.56 0.20 2.78
N VAL A 153 8.75 1.23 3.04
CA VAL A 153 8.94 2.14 4.18
C VAL A 153 8.82 1.37 5.51
N LEU A 154 7.85 0.46 5.61
CA LEU A 154 7.74 -0.42 6.77
C LEU A 154 8.95 -1.37 6.83
N ALA A 155 9.33 -2.03 5.74
CA ALA A 155 10.49 -2.92 5.75
C ALA A 155 11.78 -2.23 6.22
N ASP A 156 12.04 -1.00 5.78
CA ASP A 156 13.21 -0.21 6.14
C ASP A 156 13.21 0.20 7.61
N CYS A 157 12.04 0.55 8.17
CA CYS A 157 11.89 0.83 9.60
C CYS A 157 12.20 -0.40 10.48
N GLY A 158 11.85 -1.61 10.01
CA GLY A 158 12.04 -2.85 10.77
C GLY A 158 13.46 -3.43 10.66
N ALA A 159 14.20 -3.11 9.60
CA ALA A 159 15.58 -3.56 9.43
C ALA A 159 16.59 -2.83 10.35
N ALA A 160 16.16 -1.76 11.02
CA ALA A 160 16.95 -1.02 12.00
C ALA A 160 16.96 -1.70 13.38
N GLU A 161 17.47 -2.94 13.49
CA GLU A 161 17.68 -3.57 14.80
C GLU A 161 19.07 -3.23 15.37
N PRO A 162 19.19 -2.78 16.64
CA PRO A 162 20.48 -2.68 17.31
C PRO A 162 20.99 -4.09 17.66
N ALA A 163 22.10 -4.49 17.03
CA ALA A 163 22.84 -5.71 17.34
C ALA A 163 23.32 -5.71 18.81
N HIS A 164 22.53 -6.26 19.75
CA HIS A 164 22.91 -6.21 21.17
C HIS A 164 22.61 -7.45 22.03
N LYS A 165 22.33 -8.62 21.44
CA LYS A 165 22.14 -9.86 22.24
C LYS A 165 23.38 -10.76 22.39
N GLU A 166 24.39 -10.66 21.53
CA GLU A 166 25.57 -11.54 21.61
C GLU A 166 26.70 -10.96 22.51
N ASP A 167 26.83 -9.63 22.57
CA ASP A 167 28.01 -8.97 23.18
C ASP A 167 27.97 -8.86 24.72
N ALA A 168 26.81 -9.13 25.34
CA ALA A 168 26.64 -9.04 26.79
C ALA A 168 27.38 -10.14 27.57
N ARG A 169 27.78 -11.25 26.92
CA ARG A 169 28.54 -12.33 27.59
C ARG A 169 30.05 -12.11 27.59
N ARG A 170 30.60 -11.29 26.70
CA ARG A 170 32.06 -11.05 26.62
C ARG A 170 32.55 -9.93 27.56
N THR A 171 31.69 -8.98 27.94
CA THR A 171 32.07 -7.81 28.75
C THR A 171 32.11 -8.05 30.25
N ALA A 172 31.54 -9.14 30.77
CA ALA A 172 31.49 -9.42 32.21
C ALA A 172 32.87 -9.77 32.84
N ARG A 173 33.89 -10.11 32.03
CA ARG A 173 35.20 -10.54 32.55
C ARG A 173 36.27 -9.44 32.58
N SER A 174 35.98 -8.26 32.02
CA SER A 174 36.95 -7.18 31.91
C SER A 174 36.31 -5.83 32.19
N ARG A 175 36.39 -5.40 33.46
CA ARG A 175 36.66 -4.02 33.90
C ARG A 175 36.08 -3.77 35.30
N ARG A 176 36.89 -4.10 36.32
CA ARG A 176 37.07 -3.18 37.45
C ARG A 176 37.62 -1.87 36.86
N SER A 177 37.19 -0.73 37.42
CA SER A 177 37.64 0.63 37.08
C SER A 177 37.42 1.12 35.64
N ALA A 178 36.22 1.61 35.34
CA ALA A 178 36.02 2.79 34.49
C ALA A 178 34.63 3.38 34.78
N ARG A 179 34.60 4.66 35.18
CA ARG A 179 33.38 5.45 35.43
C ARG A 179 32.48 5.46 34.19
N ARG A 180 31.18 5.39 34.47
CA ARG A 180 30.00 5.73 33.65
C ARG A 180 30.32 6.11 32.20
N ARG A 181 30.05 5.19 31.28
CA ARG A 181 29.80 5.49 29.87
C ARG A 181 28.33 5.19 29.59
N ASP A 182 27.63 6.20 29.10
CA ASP A 182 26.24 6.11 28.69
C ASP A 182 26.09 5.13 27.50
N PRO A 183 25.01 4.35 27.40
CA PRO A 183 24.90 3.24 26.43
C PRO A 183 24.50 3.67 25.01
N TRP A 184 24.32 4.96 24.74
CA TRP A 184 23.72 5.43 23.50
C TRP A 184 24.76 5.70 22.42
N LEU A 185 25.25 4.65 21.77
CA LEU A 185 26.09 4.76 20.58
C LEU A 185 25.75 3.64 19.60
N PHE A 186 24.98 3.99 18.56
CA PHE A 186 25.12 3.63 17.14
C PHE A 186 23.80 3.28 16.42
N CYS A 187 23.30 4.22 15.61
CA CYS A 187 22.69 3.89 14.32
C CYS A 187 23.11 4.97 13.29
N LYS A 188 24.32 4.83 12.74
CA LYS A 188 24.76 5.58 11.55
C LYS A 188 24.77 4.63 10.38
N LYS A 189 23.83 4.77 9.44
CA LYS A 189 24.07 4.64 8.00
C LYS A 189 22.83 5.05 7.18
N LYS A 190 22.94 6.23 6.56
CA LYS A 190 22.55 6.57 5.18
C LYS A 190 21.37 5.77 4.59
N THR A 191 20.15 6.35 4.62
CA THR A 191 19.25 6.61 3.46
C THR A 191 17.83 6.88 3.96
N CYS A 192 17.59 8.05 4.55
CA CYS A 192 16.25 8.61 4.68
C CYS A 192 16.29 10.09 4.27
N VAL A 193 16.72 10.38 3.04
CA VAL A 193 16.47 11.68 2.42
C VAL A 193 16.18 11.47 0.94
N HIS A 194 15.05 12.05 0.52
CA HIS A 194 14.48 12.21 -0.83
C HIS A 194 13.42 11.19 -1.28
N ALA A 195 12.16 11.53 -0.98
CA ALA A 195 11.03 11.32 -1.88
C ALA A 195 9.95 12.41 -1.65
N TYR A 196 10.31 13.68 -1.87
CA TYR A 196 9.32 14.74 -2.13
C TYR A 196 9.98 15.83 -2.99
N SER A 197 9.70 15.81 -4.29
CA SER A 197 9.65 16.99 -5.14
C SER A 197 8.82 16.63 -6.38
N SER A 198 7.86 17.51 -6.66
CA SER A 198 7.22 17.66 -7.97
C SER A 198 8.23 17.89 -9.09
#